data_AF-A0A842TT65-F1
#
_entry.id   AF-A0A842TT65-F1
#
_cell.length_a   1.000
_cell.length_b   1.000
_cell.length_c   1.000
_cell.angle_alpha   90.00
_cell.angle_beta   90.00
_cell.angle_gamma   90.00
#
_symmetry.space_group_name_H-M   'P 1'
#
loop_
_entity.id
_entity.type
_entity.pdbx_description
1 polymer ?
#
loop_
_entity_poly.entity_id
_entity_poly.type
_entity_poly.pdbx_seq_one_letter_code
_entity_poly.pdbx_strand_id
1 'polypeptide(L)'
;MKYKKINYKIEKNEIEKVVNSTENEKHRFILTLLYKLKLSTGMIINLKIKDIRNNIMYCRGRRIYIPDSLMHDFYEHTLNRDKNEYLLKSNRDKKYNIRSIQEIRKKALKKCRLLKKA
;
A
#
# COMPACT_ATOMS: atom_id res chain seq x y z
N MET A 1 -8.37 -22.96 -1.28
CA MET A 1 -7.68 -22.26 -2.39
C MET A 1 -6.23 -21.99 -2.00
N LYS A 2 -5.26 -22.77 -2.52
CA LYS A 2 -3.83 -22.52 -2.33
C LYS A 2 -3.44 -21.31 -3.20
N TYR A 3 -3.13 -20.17 -2.60
CA TYR A 3 -2.61 -19.01 -3.33
C TYR A 3 -1.21 -19.36 -3.87
N LYS A 4 -1.09 -19.59 -5.18
CA LYS A 4 0.18 -19.81 -5.87
C LYS A 4 1.08 -18.59 -5.58
N LYS A 5 2.18 -18.82 -4.86
CA LYS A 5 3.10 -17.77 -4.41
C LYS A 5 3.74 -17.14 -5.64
N ILE A 6 3.29 -15.94 -6.02
CA ILE A 6 3.85 -15.22 -7.16
C ILE A 6 5.26 -14.76 -6.76
N ASN A 7 6.27 -15.54 -7.15
CA ASN A 7 7.68 -15.28 -6.86
C ASN A 7 8.30 -14.35 -7.91
N TYR A 8 7.57 -13.31 -8.33
CA TYR A 8 8.08 -12.29 -9.24
C TYR A 8 8.73 -11.18 -8.41
N LYS A 9 10.05 -11.06 -8.51
CA LYS A 9 10.82 -9.96 -7.92
C LYS A 9 10.69 -8.77 -8.86
N ILE A 10 9.90 -7.78 -8.46
CA ILE A 10 9.73 -6.54 -9.22
C ILE A 10 11.03 -5.75 -9.17
N GLU A 11 11.52 -5.37 -10.35
CA GLU A 11 12.72 -4.55 -10.48
C GLU A 11 12.44 -3.08 -10.13
N LYS A 12 13.50 -2.32 -9.81
CA LYS A 12 13.36 -0.92 -9.37
C LYS A 12 12.70 -0.04 -10.45
N ASN A 13 13.01 -0.29 -11.72
CA ASN A 13 12.44 0.37 -12.91
C ASN A 13 10.94 0.04 -13.14
N GLU A 14 10.43 -1.06 -12.57
CA GLU A 14 9.04 -1.49 -12.69
C GLU A 14 8.15 -0.94 -11.59
N ILE A 15 8.71 -0.60 -10.42
CA ILE A 15 7.94 -0.12 -9.26
C ILE A 15 7.07 1.09 -9.65
N GLU A 16 7.64 2.08 -10.35
CA GLU A 16 6.85 3.25 -10.74
C GLU A 16 5.79 2.93 -11.79
N LYS A 17 6.07 2.00 -12.70
CA LYS A 17 5.05 1.54 -13.67
C LYS A 17 3.85 0.93 -12.94
N VAL A 18 4.11 0.15 -11.89
CA VAL A 18 3.05 -0.50 -11.10
C VAL A 18 2.28 0.51 -10.27
N VAL A 19 2.97 1.42 -9.56
CA VAL A 19 2.32 2.47 -8.74
C VAL A 19 1.43 3.37 -9.61
N ASN A 20 1.94 3.80 -10.77
CA ASN A 20 1.22 4.69 -11.69
C ASN A 20 0.23 3.96 -12.62
N SER A 21 0.02 2.66 -12.43
CA SER A 21 -0.92 1.89 -13.26
C SER A 21 -2.40 2.20 -12.97
N THR A 22 -2.71 2.93 -11.90
CA THR A 22 -4.08 3.22 -11.47
C THR A 22 -4.30 4.71 -11.26
N GLU A 23 -5.43 5.20 -11.76
CA GLU A 23 -5.90 6.58 -11.53
C GLU A 23 -6.53 6.75 -10.13
N ASN A 24 -6.91 5.65 -9.48
CA ASN A 24 -7.47 5.71 -8.13
C ASN A 24 -6.37 5.99 -7.11
N GLU A 25 -6.44 7.16 -6.48
CA GLU A 25 -5.40 7.66 -5.58
C GLU A 25 -5.18 6.75 -4.37
N LYS A 26 -6.26 6.23 -3.76
CA LYS A 26 -6.17 5.26 -2.66
C LYS A 26 -5.48 3.97 -3.10
N HIS A 27 -5.75 3.49 -4.31
CA HIS A 27 -5.08 2.30 -4.85
C HIS A 27 -3.61 2.58 -5.18
N ARG A 28 -3.31 3.76 -5.74
CA ARG A 28 -1.94 4.22 -5.99
C ARG A 28 -1.14 4.25 -4.68
N PHE A 29 -1.70 4.84 -3.62
CA PHE A 29 -1.07 4.86 -2.30
C PHE A 29 -0.88 3.45 -1.71
N ILE A 30 -1.88 2.56 -1.85
CA ILE A 30 -1.72 1.14 -1.45
C ILE A 30 -0.54 0.49 -2.17
N LEU A 31 -0.36 0.73 -3.47
CA LEU A 31 0.76 0.18 -4.25
C LEU A 31 2.09 0.81 -3.82
N THR A 32 2.12 2.11 -3.52
CA THR A 32 3.27 2.80 -2.91
C THR A 32 3.69 2.12 -1.60
N LEU A 33 2.76 1.87 -0.68
CA LEU A 33 3.03 1.18 0.58
C LEU A 33 3.57 -0.24 0.36
N LEU A 34 3.00 -0.99 -0.59
CA LEU A 34 3.43 -2.35 -0.90
C LEU A 34 4.83 -2.42 -1.49
N TYR A 35 5.17 -1.52 -2.41
CA TYR A 35 6.39 -1.66 -3.24
C TYR A 35 7.50 -0.69 -2.86
N LYS A 36 7.21 0.58 -2.57
CA LYS A 36 8.22 1.56 -2.15
C LYS A 36 8.62 1.34 -0.69
N LEU A 37 7.64 1.14 0.20
CA LEU A 37 7.87 0.90 1.64
C LEU A 37 7.94 -0.58 2.03
N LYS A 38 7.72 -1.50 1.09
CA LYS A 38 7.80 -2.96 1.29
C LYS A 38 6.90 -3.48 2.43
N LEU A 39 5.76 -2.85 2.64
CA LEU A 39 4.82 -3.29 3.67
C LEU A 39 4.08 -4.56 3.24
N SER A 40 3.85 -5.46 4.20
CA SER A 40 2.95 -6.59 3.97
C SER A 40 1.49 -6.14 4.00
N THR A 41 0.60 -6.83 3.28
CA THR A 41 -0.84 -6.53 3.29
C THR A 41 -1.43 -6.49 4.70
N GLY A 42 -0.99 -7.39 5.58
CA GLY A 42 -1.44 -7.43 6.98
C GLY A 42 -0.98 -6.23 7.82
N MET A 43 0.14 -5.60 7.47
CA MET A 43 0.57 -4.35 8.09
C MET A 43 -0.31 -3.19 7.60
N ILE A 44 -0.47 -3.08 6.28
CA ILE A 44 -1.24 -2.00 5.63
C ILE A 44 -2.66 -1.91 6.18
N ILE A 45 -3.38 -3.04 6.24
CA ILE A 45 -4.79 -3.00 6.65
C ILE A 45 -5.00 -2.64 8.13
N ASN A 46 -3.98 -2.77 8.98
CA ASN A 46 -4.11 -2.50 10.41
C ASN A 46 -3.44 -1.19 10.83
N LEU A 47 -2.78 -0.51 9.90
CA LEU A 47 -2.07 0.73 10.16
C LEU A 47 -3.06 1.85 10.49
N LYS A 48 -2.79 2.60 11.57
CA LYS A 48 -3.56 3.76 12.00
C LYS A 48 -2.78 5.05 11.81
N ILE A 49 -3.48 6.17 11.79
CA ILE A 49 -2.86 7.49 11.63
C ILE A 49 -1.84 7.77 12.75
N LYS A 50 -2.16 7.42 14.00
CA LYS A 50 -1.26 7.57 15.16
C LYS A 50 0.06 6.79 15.08
N ASP A 51 0.13 5.80 14.20
CA ASP A 51 1.32 4.98 13.99
C ASP A 51 2.35 5.73 13.13
N ILE A 52 2.00 6.88 12.55
CA ILE A 52 2.88 7.73 11.75
C ILE A 52 3.22 8.96 12.58
N ARG A 53 4.51 9.21 12.77
CA ARG A 53 5.03 10.38 13.49
C ARG A 53 6.22 10.92 12.72
N ASN A 54 6.11 12.15 12.24
CA ASN A 54 7.08 12.74 11.33
C ASN A 54 7.31 11.79 10.14
N ASN A 55 8.57 11.43 9.87
CA ASN A 55 8.95 10.57 8.75
C ASN A 55 9.15 9.11 9.21
N ILE A 56 8.53 8.72 10.32
CA ILE A 56 8.66 7.37 10.91
C ILE A 56 7.28 6.75 11.08
N MET A 57 7.14 5.53 10.58
CA MET A 57 5.99 4.67 10.81
C MET A 57 6.33 3.53 11.78
N TYR A 58 5.48 3.34 12.78
CA TYR A 58 5.60 2.31 13.80
C TYR A 58 4.60 1.20 13.53
N CYS A 59 5.05 0.08 12.98
CA CYS A 59 4.17 -1.02 12.61
C CYS A 59 4.70 -2.36 13.14
N ARG A 60 3.90 -3.05 13.99
CA ARG A 60 4.22 -4.37 14.55
C ARG A 60 5.62 -4.43 15.20
N GLY A 61 5.92 -3.45 16.05
CA GLY A 61 7.22 -3.37 16.76
C GLY A 61 8.40 -2.95 15.89
N ARG A 62 8.18 -2.56 14.62
CA ARG A 62 9.21 -2.09 13.70
C ARG A 62 9.06 -0.60 13.43
N ARG A 63 10.20 0.09 13.34
CA ARG A 63 10.31 1.45 12.83
C ARG A 63 10.64 1.40 11.35
N ILE A 64 9.86 2.07 10.53
CA ILE A 64 10.00 2.13 9.08
C ILE A 64 10.13 3.59 8.69
N TYR A 65 11.24 3.93 8.03
CA TYR A 65 11.47 5.29 7.52
C TYR A 65 10.56 5.55 6.32
N ILE A 66 9.87 6.68 6.33
CA ILE A 66 9.10 7.20 5.21
C ILE A 66 9.99 8.23 4.50
N PRO A 67 10.39 7.98 3.24
CA PRO A 67 11.09 8.99 2.45
C PRO A 67 10.29 10.28 2.34
N ASP A 68 10.98 11.43 2.39
CA ASP A 68 10.35 12.76 2.35
C ASP A 68 9.48 12.95 1.10
N SER A 69 9.87 12.32 -0.02
CA SER A 69 9.12 12.31 -1.27
C SER A 69 7.73 11.66 -1.17
N LEU A 70 7.47 10.87 -0.13
CA LEU A 70 6.16 10.26 0.13
C LEU A 70 5.36 11.01 1.20
N MET A 71 5.96 11.94 1.94
CA MET A 71 5.30 12.61 3.06
C MET A 71 4.05 13.39 2.63
N HIS A 72 4.03 13.90 1.40
CA HIS A 72 2.85 14.51 0.82
C HIS A 72 1.68 13.52 0.72
N ASP A 73 1.88 12.33 0.17
CA ASP A 73 0.85 11.28 0.08
C ASP A 73 0.29 10.91 1.47
N PHE A 74 1.18 10.83 2.49
CA PHE A 74 0.75 10.56 3.86
C PHE A 74 -0.07 11.71 4.45
N TYR A 75 0.32 12.96 4.17
CA TYR A 75 -0.42 14.14 4.62
C TYR A 75 -1.84 14.15 4.04
N GLU A 76 -2.00 13.95 2.74
CA GLU A 76 -3.31 13.90 2.08
C GLU A 76 -4.23 12.82 2.68
N HIS A 77 -3.67 11.66 3.05
CA HIS A 77 -4.42 10.58 3.65
C HIS A 77 -4.71 10.74 5.15
N THR A 78 -4.09 11.69 5.83
CA THR A 78 -4.24 11.91 7.28
C THR A 78 -4.92 13.23 7.64
N LEU A 79 -5.00 14.16 6.69
CA LEU A 79 -5.61 15.48 6.86
C LEU A 79 -7.06 15.37 7.38
N ASN A 80 -7.36 16.12 8.44
CA ASN A 80 -8.69 16.22 9.07
C ASN A 80 -9.28 14.89 9.57
N ARG A 81 -8.44 13.91 9.90
CA ARG A 81 -8.88 12.58 10.37
C ARG A 81 -8.40 12.28 11.78
N ASP A 82 -9.17 11.47 12.50
CA ASP A 82 -8.81 11.11 13.87
C ASP A 82 -7.61 10.17 13.91
N LYS A 83 -6.73 10.37 14.88
CA LYS A 83 -5.47 9.61 15.03
C LYS A 83 -5.71 8.11 15.22
N ASN A 84 -6.86 7.69 15.73
CA ASN A 84 -7.20 6.28 15.94
C ASN A 84 -7.86 5.60 14.73
N GLU A 85 -8.16 6.36 13.68
CA GLU A 85 -8.64 5.80 12.42
C GLU A 85 -7.57 5.00 11.70
N TYR A 86 -8.01 4.00 10.93
CA TYR A 86 -7.15 3.31 9.97
C TYR A 86 -6.66 4.29 8.91
N LEU A 87 -5.37 4.26 8.58
CA LEU A 87 -4.81 5.11 7.52
C LEU A 87 -5.57 4.90 6.20
N LEU A 88 -5.88 3.65 5.89
CA LEU A 88 -6.61 3.28 4.68
C LEU A 88 -7.98 2.70 5.03
N LYS A 89 -9.03 3.34 4.51
CA LYS A 89 -10.42 2.88 4.57
C LYS A 89 -10.97 2.64 3.17
N SER A 90 -11.75 1.57 3.06
CA SER A 90 -12.53 1.26 1.85
C SER A 90 -13.62 2.30 1.62
N ASN A 91 -14.26 2.25 0.45
CA ASN A 91 -15.37 3.15 0.10
C ASN A 91 -16.58 3.02 1.03
N ARG A 92 -16.64 1.98 1.87
CA ARG A 92 -17.69 1.79 2.89
C ARG A 92 -17.29 2.34 4.27
N ASP A 93 -16.27 3.19 4.32
CA ASP A 93 -15.60 3.71 5.52
C ASP A 93 -15.09 2.64 6.50
N LYS A 94 -14.98 1.39 6.04
CA LYS A 94 -14.46 0.25 6.82
C LYS A 94 -13.03 -0.06 6.43
N LYS A 95 -12.30 -0.70 7.35
CA LYS A 95 -10.96 -1.28 7.11
C LYS A 95 -10.95 -2.11 5.83
N TYR A 96 -9.91 -1.97 5.01
CA TYR A 96 -9.69 -2.88 3.88
C TYR A 96 -9.54 -4.32 4.38
N ASN A 97 -10.14 -5.26 3.66
CA ASN A 97 -9.82 -6.67 3.86
C ASN A 97 -8.57 -7.05 3.03
N ILE A 98 -7.93 -8.16 3.40
CA ILE A 98 -6.72 -8.65 2.73
C ILE A 98 -6.96 -8.90 1.24
N ARG A 99 -8.13 -9.48 0.90
CA ARG A 99 -8.48 -9.84 -0.48
C ARG A 99 -8.57 -8.61 -1.39
N SER A 100 -9.10 -7.48 -0.90
CA SER A 100 -9.19 -6.23 -1.66
C SER A 100 -7.82 -5.71 -2.04
N ILE A 101 -6.87 -5.68 -1.09
CA ILE A 101 -5.49 -5.26 -1.36
C ILE A 101 -4.80 -6.22 -2.35
N GLN A 102 -5.03 -7.53 -2.21
CA GLN A 102 -4.51 -8.53 -3.15
C GLN A 102 -5.06 -8.34 -4.57
N GLU A 103 -6.35 -8.04 -4.72
CA GLU A 103 -6.95 -7.77 -6.02
C GLU A 103 -6.45 -6.47 -6.63
N ILE A 104 -6.26 -5.41 -5.84
CA ILE A 104 -5.63 -4.16 -6.31
C ILE A 104 -4.24 -4.46 -6.85
N ARG A 105 -3.42 -5.18 -6.08
CA ARG A 105 -2.06 -5.59 -6.48
C ARG A 105 -2.09 -6.41 -7.78
N LYS A 106 -2.98 -7.40 -7.87
CA LYS A 106 -3.10 -8.28 -9.04
C LYS A 106 -3.50 -7.51 -10.29
N LYS A 107 -4.47 -6.59 -10.18
CA LYS A 107 -4.92 -5.72 -11.28
C LYS A 107 -3.78 -4.84 -11.79
N ALA A 108 -3.03 -4.20 -10.88
CA ALA A 108 -1.88 -3.37 -11.23
C ALA A 108 -0.81 -4.18 -11.99
N LEU A 109 -0.41 -5.34 -11.44
CA LEU A 109 0.57 -6.23 -12.09
C LEU A 109 0.12 -6.73 -13.46
N LYS A 110 -1.18 -7.06 -13.61
CA LYS A 110 -1.74 -7.47 -14.89
C LYS A 110 -1.69 -6.34 -15.91
N LYS A 111 -2.02 -5.10 -15.51
CA LYS A 111 -1.98 -3.91 -16.39
C LYS A 111 -0.55 -3.62 -16.87
N CYS A 112 0.44 -3.83 -16.02
CA CYS A 112 1.86 -3.69 -16.37
C CYS A 112 2.45 -4.91 -17.09
N ARG A 113 1.66 -5.95 -17.39
CA ARG A 113 2.11 -7.22 -17.97
C ARG A 113 3.20 -7.95 -17.17
N LEU A 114 3.28 -7.68 -15.87
CA LEU A 114 4.25 -8.30 -14.93
C LEU A 114 3.70 -9.58 -14.31
N LEU A 115 2.40 -9.84 -14.48
CA LEU A 115 1.81 -11.12 -14.14
C LEU A 115 2.09 -12.10 -15.29
N LYS A 116 3.12 -12.95 -15.17
CA LYS A 116 3.27 -14.07 -16.10
C LYS A 116 2.01 -14.94 -16.04
N LYS A 117 1.44 -15.26 -17.21
CA LYS A 117 0.46 -16.34 -17.31
C LYS A 117 1.14 -17.59 -16.77
N ALA A 118 0.56 -18.14 -15.72
CA ALA A 118 1.00 -19.39 -15.14
C ALA A 118 0.62 -20.56 -16.03
#